data_AF-A0A085W096-F1
#
_entry.id   AF-A0A085W096-F1
#
_cell.length_a   1.000
_cell.length_b   1.000
_cell.length_c   1.000
_cell.angle_alpha   90.00
_cell.angle_beta   90.00
_cell.angle_gamma   90.00
#
_symmetry.space_group_name_H-M   'P 1'
#
loop_
_entity.id
_entity.type
_entity.pdbx_description
1 polymer ?
#
loop_
_entity_poly.entity_id
_entity_poly.type
_entity_poly.pdbx_seq_one_letter_code
_entity_poly.pdbx_strand_id
1 'polypeptide(L)'
;MDTGQGEPIVHTPRRDVEPVAVSEKEFKQAVAQQAPTVLPVERPLEHARQLFGVPKRSGWYRYEGRSQRLIASAPESTRNLRLLPEDEELKRRYLLWCEGTWGSGDCLRLLVDKPFLDGDAKYALAMAIAHSKVLGP
;
A
#
# COMPACT_ATOMS: atom_id res chain seq x y z
N MET A 1 -5.16 -24.97 4.73
CA MET A 1 -6.00 -24.05 5.52
C MET A 1 -7.15 -23.67 4.61
N ASP A 2 -8.35 -24.06 4.98
CA ASP A 2 -9.60 -23.78 4.26
C ASP A 2 -10.26 -22.58 4.96
N THR A 3 -10.37 -21.45 4.26
CA THR A 3 -10.96 -20.21 4.79
C THR A 3 -12.46 -20.11 4.50
N GLY A 4 -13.13 -21.17 4.03
CA GLY A 4 -14.58 -21.17 3.80
C GLY A 4 -15.04 -20.15 2.76
N GLN A 5 -14.12 -19.62 1.95
CA GLN A 5 -14.38 -18.63 0.91
C GLN A 5 -13.98 -19.20 -0.46
N GLY A 6 -14.73 -20.19 -0.93
CA GLY A 6 -14.65 -20.72 -2.30
C GLY A 6 -13.26 -21.17 -2.75
N GLU A 7 -13.15 -21.57 -4.02
CA GLU A 7 -11.83 -21.79 -4.60
C GLU A 7 -11.10 -20.44 -4.74
N PRO A 8 -9.82 -20.35 -4.33
CA PRO A 8 -9.03 -19.14 -4.49
C PRO A 8 -8.89 -18.78 -5.97
N ILE A 9 -9.31 -17.57 -6.33
CA ILE A 9 -9.07 -17.03 -7.68
C ILE A 9 -7.59 -16.69 -7.79
N VAL A 10 -6.82 -17.58 -8.41
CA VAL A 10 -5.40 -17.36 -8.67
C VAL A 10 -5.24 -16.61 -9.99
N HIS A 11 -5.02 -15.29 -9.90
CA HIS A 11 -4.52 -14.52 -11.03
C HIS A 11 -3.05 -14.87 -11.27
N THR A 12 -2.81 -15.86 -12.14
CA THR A 12 -1.47 -16.14 -12.66
C THR A 12 -1.28 -15.29 -13.91
N PRO A 13 -0.30 -14.36 -13.93
CA PRO A 13 0.04 -13.66 -15.17
C PRO A 13 0.36 -14.68 -16.26
N ARG A 14 -0.19 -14.45 -17.46
CA ARG A 14 0.12 -15.25 -18.65
C ARG A 14 1.62 -15.25 -18.87
N ARG A 15 2.25 -16.41 -18.74
CA ARG A 15 3.71 -16.60 -18.92
C ARG A 15 4.09 -16.90 -20.37
N ASP A 16 3.08 -17.15 -21.21
CA ASP A 16 3.16 -17.40 -22.64
C ASP A 16 3.32 -16.12 -23.49
N VAL A 17 3.31 -14.96 -22.83
CA VAL A 17 3.50 -13.66 -23.48
C VAL A 17 4.81 -13.06 -23.01
N GLU A 18 5.74 -12.82 -23.94
CA GLU A 18 6.95 -12.06 -23.60
C GLU A 18 6.56 -10.63 -23.21
N PRO A 19 7.09 -10.09 -22.09
CA PRO A 19 6.86 -8.71 -21.72
C PRO A 19 7.32 -7.78 -22.85
N VAL A 20 6.42 -6.91 -23.30
CA VAL A 20 6.78 -5.88 -24.29
C VAL A 20 7.73 -4.89 -23.61
N ALA A 21 8.93 -4.74 -24.18
CA ALA A 21 9.87 -3.74 -23.71
C ALA A 21 9.31 -2.34 -23.99
N VAL A 22 9.15 -1.55 -22.93
CA VAL A 22 8.75 -0.14 -23.01
C VAL A 22 9.92 0.70 -22.51
N SER A 23 10.32 1.70 -23.28
CA SER A 23 11.39 2.61 -22.84
C SER A 23 10.92 3.47 -21.67
N GLU A 24 11.86 3.93 -20.83
CA GLU A 24 11.55 4.84 -19.72
C GLU A 24 10.80 6.09 -20.20
N LYS A 25 11.17 6.61 -21.39
CA LYS A 25 10.53 7.77 -22.00
C LYS A 25 9.08 7.50 -22.36
N GLU A 26 8.80 6.39 -23.04
CA GLU A 26 7.44 5.99 -23.42
C GLU A 26 6.57 5.74 -22.20
N PHE A 27 7.14 5.08 -21.17
CA PHE A 27 6.45 4.86 -19.90
C PHE A 27 6.07 6.18 -19.22
N LYS A 28 7.04 7.09 -19.03
CA LYS A 28 6.79 8.42 -18.43
C LYS A 28 5.77 9.22 -19.23
N GLN A 29 5.85 9.19 -20.55
CA GLN A 29 4.89 9.87 -21.42
C GLN A 29 3.47 9.30 -21.28
N ALA A 30 3.33 7.97 -21.27
CA ALA A 30 2.03 7.34 -21.08
C ALA A 30 1.44 7.68 -19.71
N VAL A 31 2.24 7.62 -18.64
CA VAL A 31 1.79 7.99 -17.29
C VAL A 31 1.36 9.46 -17.24
N ALA A 32 2.13 10.37 -17.82
CA ALA A 32 1.79 11.80 -17.84
C ALA A 32 0.49 12.10 -18.61
N GLN A 33 0.20 11.34 -19.68
CA GLN A 33 -1.04 11.48 -20.44
C GLN A 33 -2.25 10.91 -19.71
N GLN A 34 -2.09 9.83 -18.95
CA GLN A 34 -3.19 9.14 -18.27
C GLN A 34 -3.49 9.70 -16.87
N ALA A 35 -2.47 10.18 -16.14
CA ALA A 35 -2.61 10.66 -14.78
C ALA A 35 -3.74 11.69 -14.57
N PRO A 36 -3.97 12.68 -15.46
CA PRO A 36 -5.05 13.66 -15.29
C PRO A 36 -6.48 13.06 -15.31
N THR A 37 -6.64 11.83 -15.83
CA THR A 37 -7.95 11.16 -15.87
C THR A 37 -8.33 10.52 -14.52
N VAL A 38 -7.36 10.38 -13.62
CA VAL A 38 -7.58 9.80 -12.30
C VAL A 38 -8.20 10.86 -11.40
N LEU A 39 -9.47 10.68 -11.05
CA LEU A 39 -10.16 11.57 -10.12
C LEU A 39 -9.54 11.46 -8.72
N PRO A 40 -9.20 12.58 -8.07
CA PRO A 40 -8.83 12.56 -6.66
C PRO A 40 -9.99 12.02 -5.84
N VAL A 41 -9.72 11.00 -5.03
CA VAL A 41 -10.68 10.45 -4.08
C VAL A 41 -10.27 10.84 -2.67
N GLU A 42 -11.26 11.08 -1.81
CA GLU A 42 -11.03 11.57 -0.45
C GLU A 42 -10.23 10.57 0.40
N ARG A 43 -10.48 9.26 0.19
CA ARG A 43 -9.88 8.15 0.94
C ARG A 43 -9.22 7.15 -0.03
N PRO A 44 -8.02 7.45 -0.57
CA PRO A 44 -7.41 6.64 -1.65
C PRO A 44 -7.16 5.18 -1.30
N LEU A 45 -6.73 4.90 -0.06
CA LEU A 45 -6.51 3.52 0.38
C LEU A 45 -7.82 2.73 0.44
N GLU A 46 -8.88 3.31 0.99
CA GLU A 46 -10.20 2.69 1.01
C GLU A 46 -10.73 2.46 -0.40
N HIS A 47 -10.61 3.45 -1.27
CA HIS A 47 -11.05 3.36 -2.66
C HIS A 47 -10.31 2.26 -3.43
N ALA A 48 -8.98 2.18 -3.30
CA ALA A 48 -8.18 1.14 -3.95
C ALA A 48 -8.62 -0.26 -3.51
N ARG A 49 -8.90 -0.47 -2.22
CA ARG A 49 -9.39 -1.76 -1.73
C ARG A 49 -10.71 -2.16 -2.38
N GLN A 50 -11.64 -1.23 -2.49
CA GLN A 50 -12.92 -1.47 -3.14
C GLN A 50 -12.73 -1.84 -4.62
N LEU A 51 -11.87 -1.09 -5.34
CA LEU A 51 -11.56 -1.33 -6.75
C LEU A 51 -10.94 -2.72 -6.98
N PHE A 52 -10.03 -3.14 -6.10
CA PHE A 52 -9.36 -4.45 -6.22
C PHE A 52 -10.14 -5.60 -5.56
N GLY A 53 -11.34 -5.36 -5.00
CA GLY A 53 -12.09 -6.37 -4.27
C GLY A 53 -11.36 -6.92 -3.04
N VAL A 54 -10.41 -6.16 -2.49
CA VAL A 54 -9.62 -6.57 -1.32
C VAL A 54 -10.44 -6.24 -0.08
N PRO A 55 -10.90 -7.25 0.71
CA PRO A 55 -11.64 -6.97 1.93
C PRO A 55 -10.79 -6.13 2.88
N LYS A 56 -11.42 -5.47 3.86
CA LYS A 56 -10.66 -4.92 4.98
C LYS A 56 -9.80 -6.07 5.55
N ARG A 57 -8.47 -5.97 5.42
CA ARG A 57 -7.48 -6.85 6.05
C ARG A 57 -7.50 -6.49 7.53
N SER A 58 -8.65 -6.65 8.17
CA SER A 58 -8.82 -6.59 9.61
C SER A 58 -8.38 -7.93 10.16
N GLY A 59 -7.07 -8.16 10.11
CA GLY A 59 -6.44 -9.33 10.69
C GLY A 59 -5.06 -8.90 11.13
N TRP A 60 -4.82 -8.93 12.43
CA TRP A 60 -3.48 -8.81 12.96
C TRP A 60 -2.75 -10.12 12.65
N TYR A 61 -1.53 -10.07 12.15
CA TYR A 61 -0.73 -11.27 11.92
C TYR A 61 0.57 -11.16 12.70
N ARG A 62 0.88 -12.16 13.52
CA ARG A 62 2.20 -12.32 14.13
C ARG A 62 3.12 -12.99 13.12
N TYR A 63 4.21 -12.34 12.78
CA TYR A 63 5.29 -12.97 12.02
C TYR A 63 6.23 -13.71 12.97
N GLU A 64 6.50 -14.98 12.68
CA GLU A 64 7.43 -15.80 13.44
C GLU A 64 8.71 -16.03 12.63
N GLY A 65 9.78 -15.32 13.00
CA GLY A 65 11.00 -15.25 12.18
C GLY A 65 11.72 -16.59 11.95
N ARG A 66 11.60 -17.56 12.88
CA ARG A 66 12.22 -18.89 12.73
C ARG A 66 11.51 -19.77 11.71
N SER A 67 10.18 -19.71 11.67
CA SER A 67 9.36 -20.54 10.79
C SER A 67 8.94 -19.79 9.52
N GLN A 68 9.19 -18.49 9.44
CA GLN A 68 8.73 -17.58 8.39
C GLN A 68 7.21 -17.62 8.21
N ARG A 69 6.47 -17.97 9.28
CA ARG A 69 5.00 -18.11 9.24
C ARG A 69 4.33 -16.83 9.67
N LEU A 70 3.19 -16.53 9.02
CA LEU A 70 2.22 -15.53 9.45
C LEU A 70 1.10 -16.24 10.22
N ILE A 71 0.86 -15.81 11.46
CA ILE A 71 -0.16 -16.39 12.32
C ILE A 71 -1.22 -15.31 12.56
N ALA A 72 -2.45 -15.56 12.11
CA ALA A 72 -3.57 -14.66 12.35
C ALA A 72 -3.85 -14.56 13.86
N SER A 73 -3.87 -13.34 14.39
CA SER A 73 -4.36 -13.03 15.71
C SER A 73 -5.89 -12.98 15.68
N ALA A 74 -6.52 -13.41 16.77
CA ALA A 74 -7.98 -13.48 16.87
C ALA A 74 -8.66 -12.13 16.57
N PRO A 75 -9.84 -12.15 15.91
CA PRO A 75 -10.56 -10.94 15.44
C PRO A 75 -10.97 -9.98 16.57
N GLU A 76 -11.07 -10.46 17.81
CA GLU A 76 -11.48 -9.66 18.98
C GLU A 76 -10.34 -8.98 19.71
N SER A 77 -9.09 -9.09 19.24
CA SER A 77 -8.05 -8.23 19.79
C SER A 77 -8.16 -6.84 19.17
N THR A 78 -9.14 -6.05 19.62
CA THR A 78 -8.92 -4.64 19.97
C THR A 78 -7.86 -4.60 21.06
N ARG A 79 -6.67 -5.14 20.77
CA ARG A 79 -5.47 -4.78 21.49
C ARG A 79 -5.40 -3.29 21.21
N ASN A 80 -5.77 -2.48 22.22
CA ASN A 80 -5.68 -1.03 22.17
C ASN A 80 -4.39 -0.75 21.42
N LEU A 81 -4.54 -0.18 20.22
CA LEU A 81 -3.46 0.18 19.32
C LEU A 81 -2.69 1.25 20.07
N ARG A 82 -1.91 0.81 21.06
CA ARG A 82 -1.04 1.67 21.81
C ARG A 82 0.01 2.01 20.79
N LEU A 83 -0.11 3.23 20.25
CA LEU A 83 0.88 3.85 19.40
C LEU A 83 2.23 3.54 20.02
N LEU A 84 3.00 2.70 19.34
CA LEU A 84 4.34 2.43 19.75
C LEU A 84 5.18 3.67 19.38
N PRO A 85 6.23 4.02 20.14
CA PRO A 85 7.12 5.12 19.78
C PRO A 85 7.61 5.04 18.32
N GLU A 86 7.77 3.84 17.80
CA GLU A 86 8.15 3.55 16.41
C GLU A 86 7.10 4.00 15.39
N ASP A 87 5.81 3.96 15.71
CA ASP A 87 4.74 4.39 14.80
C ASP A 87 4.72 5.92 14.65
N GLU A 88 4.96 6.66 15.74
CA GLU A 88 5.11 8.12 15.71
C GLU A 88 6.38 8.55 14.97
N GLU A 89 7.51 7.87 15.21
CA GLU A 89 8.75 8.16 14.49
C GLU A 89 8.61 7.88 12.99
N LEU A 90 7.93 6.79 12.61
CA LEU A 90 7.68 6.48 11.21
C LEU A 90 6.78 7.53 10.56
N LYS A 91 5.70 7.95 11.23
CA LYS A 91 4.84 9.05 10.78
C LYS A 91 5.63 10.33 10.57
N ARG A 92 6.48 10.71 11.53
CA ARG A 92 7.33 11.90 11.44
C ARG A 92 8.27 11.84 10.23
N ARG A 93 8.92 10.70 10.01
CA ARG A 93 9.79 10.48 8.83
C ARG A 93 9.03 10.55 7.52
N TYR A 94 7.82 10.00 7.49
CA TYR A 94 6.94 10.08 6.33
C TYR A 94 6.58 11.54 5.98
N LEU A 95 6.17 12.34 6.97
CA LEU A 95 5.85 13.75 6.73
C LEU A 95 7.06 14.57 6.26
N LEU A 96 8.24 14.33 6.84
CA LEU A 96 9.50 14.93 6.38
C LEU A 96 9.86 14.53 4.94
N TRP A 97 9.61 13.26 4.59
CA TRP A 97 9.81 12.79 3.22
C TRP A 97 8.83 13.44 2.24
N CYS A 98 7.57 13.63 2.62
CA CYS A 98 6.59 14.38 1.84
C CYS A 98 7.07 15.81 1.58
N GLU A 99 7.50 16.53 2.63
CA GLU A 99 8.00 17.91 2.52
C GLU A 99 9.10 18.05 1.47
N GLY A 100 10.03 17.10 1.41
CA GLY A 100 11.12 17.10 0.44
C GLY A 100 10.75 16.62 -0.97
N THR A 101 9.65 15.87 -1.14
CA THR A 101 9.32 15.20 -2.41
C THR A 101 8.16 15.86 -3.13
N TRP A 102 7.04 16.09 -2.44
CA TRP A 102 5.76 16.52 -3.03
C TRP A 102 5.07 17.65 -2.25
N GLY A 103 5.80 18.34 -1.38
CA GLY A 103 5.29 19.43 -0.55
C GLY A 103 4.86 19.00 0.85
N SER A 104 4.47 19.96 1.69
CA SER A 104 4.18 19.70 3.10
C SER A 104 2.89 18.92 3.33
N GLY A 105 2.84 18.21 4.46
CA GLY A 105 1.66 17.48 4.90
C GLY A 105 1.60 16.02 4.44
N ASP A 106 0.39 15.46 4.43
CA ASP A 106 0.13 14.06 4.10
C ASP A 106 0.01 13.87 2.58
N CYS A 107 1.14 13.97 1.88
CA CYS A 107 1.19 14.00 0.41
C CYS A 107 0.58 12.77 -0.28
N LEU A 108 0.62 11.59 0.37
CA LEU A 108 0.01 10.35 -0.11
C LEU A 108 -1.37 10.08 0.51
N ARG A 109 -1.90 10.97 1.35
CA ARG A 109 -3.18 10.81 2.07
C ARG A 109 -3.24 9.52 2.91
N LEU A 110 -2.12 9.08 3.48
CA LEU A 110 -2.00 7.83 4.24
C LEU A 110 -2.47 7.97 5.69
N LEU A 111 -2.65 9.19 6.18
CA LEU A 111 -3.05 9.50 7.55
C LEU A 111 -4.51 9.97 7.66
N VAL A 112 -5.26 9.95 6.54
CA VAL A 112 -6.68 10.34 6.51
C VAL A 112 -7.54 9.43 7.39
N ASP A 113 -7.27 8.13 7.37
CA ASP A 113 -8.08 7.14 8.09
C ASP A 113 -7.62 6.88 9.52
N LYS A 114 -6.32 7.04 9.77
CA LYS A 114 -5.67 6.69 11.03
C LYS A 114 -4.52 7.64 11.32
N PRO A 115 -4.24 7.96 12.59
CA PRO A 115 -3.19 8.91 12.96
C PRO A 115 -1.76 8.35 12.81
N PHE A 116 -1.59 7.13 12.27
CA PHE A 116 -0.32 6.42 12.08
C PHE A 116 -0.36 5.54 10.83
N LEU A 117 0.81 5.13 10.34
CA LEU A 117 0.92 4.22 9.18
C LEU A 117 0.69 2.77 9.60
N ASP A 118 -0.51 2.25 9.31
CA ASP A 118 -0.82 0.83 9.45
C ASP A 118 -0.19 -0.02 8.33
N GLY A 119 -0.48 -1.32 8.28
CA GLY A 119 0.12 -2.23 7.31
C GLY A 119 -0.15 -1.83 5.84
N ASP A 120 -1.36 -1.38 5.53
CA ASP A 120 -1.73 -0.99 4.18
C ASP A 120 -1.06 0.35 3.81
N ALA A 121 -1.01 1.30 4.75
CA ALA A 121 -0.29 2.56 4.58
C ALA A 121 1.24 2.38 4.45
N LYS A 122 1.84 1.46 5.22
CA LYS A 122 3.25 1.08 5.12
C LYS A 122 3.57 0.48 3.76
N TYR A 123 2.70 -0.38 3.24
CA TYR A 123 2.84 -0.95 1.89
C TYR A 123 2.74 0.14 0.81
N ALA A 124 1.74 1.03 0.90
CA ALA A 124 1.57 2.12 -0.05
C ALA A 124 2.79 3.07 -0.07
N LEU A 125 3.34 3.41 1.11
CA LEU A 125 4.58 4.19 1.21
C LEU A 125 5.77 3.48 0.55
N ALA A 126 5.93 2.17 0.78
CA ALA A 126 6.99 1.39 0.15
C ALA A 126 6.88 1.40 -1.38
N MET A 127 5.65 1.27 -1.92
CA MET A 127 5.38 1.35 -3.35
C MET A 127 5.71 2.73 -3.92
N ALA A 128 5.32 3.80 -3.22
CA ALA A 128 5.65 5.17 -3.63
C ALA A 128 7.17 5.41 -3.70
N ILE A 129 7.92 4.93 -2.71
CA ILE A 129 9.39 5.01 -2.69
C ILE A 129 10.02 4.18 -3.83
N ALA A 130 9.48 3.00 -4.12
CA ALA A 130 9.95 2.18 -5.23
C ALA A 130 9.69 2.85 -6.59
N HIS A 131 8.53 3.47 -6.74
CA HIS A 131 8.11 4.13 -7.99
C HIS A 131 8.74 5.51 -8.19
N SER A 132 9.08 6.25 -7.14
CA SER A 132 9.72 7.58 -7.28
C SER A 132 11.04 7.52 -8.03
N LYS A 133 11.76 6.39 -7.96
CA LYS A 133 12.95 6.14 -8.78
C LYS A 133 12.67 6.08 -10.28
N VAL A 134 11.46 5.69 -10.67
CA VAL A 134 11.05 5.50 -12.07
C VAL A 134 10.29 6.72 -12.59
N LEU A 135 9.41 7.30 -11.77
CA LEU A 135 8.54 8.39 -12.17
C LEU A 135 9.16 9.78 -11.94
N GLY A 136 10.22 9.87 -11.13
CA GLY A 136 10.69 11.15 -10.58
C GLY A 136 9.73 11.69 -9.51
N PRO A 137 10.11 12.77 -8.79
CA PRO A 137 9.14 13.59 -8.09
C PRO A 137 8.17 14.23 -9.08
#